data_AF-X0V680-F1
#
_entry.id   AF-X0V680-F1
#
_cell.length_a   1.000
_cell.length_b   1.000
_cell.length_c   1.000
_cell.angle_alpha   90.00
_cell.angle_beta   90.00
_cell.angle_gamma   90.00
#
_symmetry.space_group_name_H-M   'P 1'
#
loop_
_entity.id
_entity.type
_entity.pdbx_description
1 polymer ?
#
loop_
_entity_poly.entity_id
_entity_poly.type
_entity_poly.pdbx_seq_one_letter_code
_entity_poly.pdbx_strand_id
1 'polypeptide(L)'
;MLFRSTGLGKTELVAEIDHIERRGDYLVLHVNTLEPVRWKIRGAISYNDLMTLLKAALKASVIAFLLSPFRAFRQANHPGDF
;
A
#
# COMPACT_ATOMS: atom_id res chain seq x y z
N MET A 1 -6.49 1.41 0.35
CA MET A 1 -5.42 0.97 1.26
C MET A 1 -5.91 1.12 2.69
N LEU A 2 -5.48 0.22 3.57
CA LEU A 2 -5.74 0.31 5.00
C LEU A 2 -4.40 0.43 5.71
N PHE A 3 -4.30 1.36 6.66
CA PHE A 3 -3.10 1.55 7.47
C PHE A 3 -3.43 1.33 8.94
N ARG A 4 -2.50 0.66 9.62
CA ARG A 4 -2.51 0.49 11.06
C ARG A 4 -1.12 0.78 11.61
N SER A 5 -1.07 1.34 12.80
CA SER A 5 0.16 1.63 13.52
C SER A 5 -0.13 1.58 15.01
N THR A 6 0.89 1.24 15.82
CA THR A 6 0.80 1.26 17.28
C THR A 6 0.32 2.61 17.82
N GLY A 7 0.68 3.71 17.16
CA GLY A 7 0.24 5.06 17.54
C GLY A 7 -1.23 5.38 17.24
N LEU A 8 -1.92 4.59 16.41
CA LEU A 8 -3.33 4.80 16.07
C LEU A 8 -4.30 4.11 17.04
N GLY A 9 -3.78 3.28 17.95
CA GLY A 9 -4.60 2.48 18.86
C GLY A 9 -5.51 1.52 18.10
N LYS A 10 -6.83 1.64 18.29
CA LYS A 10 -7.84 0.83 17.59
C LYS A 10 -8.29 1.42 16.25
N THR A 11 -7.71 2.56 15.87
CA THR A 11 -8.12 3.30 14.67
C THR A 11 -7.34 2.82 13.46
N GLU A 12 -8.00 2.76 12.32
CA GLU A 12 -7.40 2.43 11.03
C GLU A 12 -7.54 3.61 10.08
N LEU A 13 -6.53 3.85 9.23
CA LEU A 13 -6.64 4.86 8.19
C LEU A 13 -7.04 4.19 6.87
N VAL A 14 -8.13 4.67 6.28
CA VAL A 14 -8.48 4.36 4.90
C VAL A 14 -7.77 5.37 4.02
N ALA A 15 -7.06 4.91 2.99
CA ALA A 15 -6.32 5.78 2.10
C ALA A 15 -6.30 5.29 0.66
N GLU A 16 -5.94 6.18 -0.25
CA GLU A 16 -5.72 5.89 -1.66
C GLU A 16 -4.32 6.32 -2.09
N ILE A 17 -3.76 5.62 -3.07
CA ILE A 17 -2.51 6.03 -3.72
C ILE A 17 -2.85 7.18 -4.66
N ASP A 18 -2.13 8.28 -4.54
CA ASP A 18 -2.26 9.43 -5.42
C ASP A 18 -1.34 9.24 -6.65
N HIS A 19 -0.03 9.21 -6.42
CA HIS A 19 0.96 8.98 -7.46
C HIS A 19 2.29 8.50 -6.87
N ILE A 20 3.20 8.08 -7.75
CA ILE A 20 4.60 7.77 -7.42
C ILE A 20 5.49 8.70 -8.23
N GLU A 21 6.46 9.33 -7.57
CA GLU A 21 7.46 10.17 -8.24
C GLU A 21 8.88 9.71 -7.89
N ARG A 22 9.81 9.86 -8.82
CA ARG A 22 11.24 9.67 -8.54
C ARG A 22 11.83 10.97 -8.00
N ARG A 23 12.50 10.90 -6.85
CA ARG A 23 13.26 12.01 -6.26
C ARG A 23 14.67 11.54 -5.93
N GLY A 24 15.61 11.86 -6.81
CA GLY A 24 17.00 11.39 -6.70
C GLY A 24 17.08 9.87 -6.70
N ASP A 25 17.56 9.32 -5.59
CA ASP A 25 17.76 7.88 -5.36
C ASP A 25 16.57 7.18 -4.70
N TYR A 26 15.45 7.90 -4.53
CA TYR A 26 14.22 7.38 -3.93
C TYR A 26 13.04 7.42 -4.90
N LEU A 27 12.12 6.46 -4.74
CA LEU A 27 10.75 6.57 -5.23
C LEU A 27 9.86 7.01 -4.08
N VAL A 28 9.15 8.12 -4.24
CA VAL A 28 8.22 8.65 -3.24
C VAL A 28 6.81 8.23 -3.63
N LEU A 29 6.20 7.41 -2.78
CA LEU A 29 4.79 7.05 -2.85
C LEU A 29 3.96 8.11 -2.11
N HIS A 30 3.10 8.82 -2.85
CA HIS A 30 2.15 9.76 -2.27
C HIS A 30 0.82 9.06 -2.04
N VAL A 31 0.32 9.18 -0.81
CA VAL A 31 -0.91 8.53 -0.36
C VAL A 31 -1.78 9.58 0.32
N ASN A 32 -3.05 9.64 -0.03
CA ASN A 32 -4.03 10.50 0.61
C ASN A 32 -4.93 9.66 1.53
N THR A 33 -5.00 10.01 2.81
CA THR A 33 -5.97 9.38 3.71
C THR A 33 -7.34 10.02 3.53
N LEU A 34 -8.38 9.19 3.65
CA LEU A 34 -9.78 9.53 3.46
C LEU A 34 -10.51 9.56 4.80
N GLU A 35 -10.26 8.54 5.63
CA GLU A 35 -10.88 8.35 6.94
C GLU A 35 -9.85 7.89 7.98
N PRO A 36 -10.01 8.25 9.26
CA PRO A 36 -10.94 9.25 9.79
C PRO A 36 -10.48 10.70 9.54
N VAL A 37 -9.20 10.90 9.21
CA VAL A 37 -8.61 12.22 9.00
C VAL A 37 -7.95 12.27 7.63
N ARG A 38 -8.05 13.42 6.94
CA ARG A 38 -7.48 13.63 5.61
C ARG A 38 -6.07 14.23 5.70
N TRP A 39 -5.07 13.41 5.45
CA TRP A 39 -3.65 13.73 5.46
C TRP A 39 -2.98 13.28 4.16
N LYS A 40 -1.82 13.87 3.89
CA LYS A 40 -0.91 13.42 2.84
C LYS A 40 0.22 12.64 3.49
N ILE A 41 0.25 11.33 3.25
CA ILE A 41 1.32 10.44 3.67
C ILE A 41 2.30 10.31 2.51
N ARG A 42 3.60 10.37 2.80
CA ARG A 42 4.68 10.16 1.83
C ARG A 42 5.59 9.05 2.33
N GLY A 43 5.72 7.99 1.54
CA GLY A 43 6.68 6.92 1.78
C GLY A 43 7.85 7.04 0.81
N ALA A 44 9.07 7.22 1.30
CA ALA A 44 10.27 7.18 0.46
C ALA A 44 10.82 5.75 0.41
N ILE A 45 11.00 5.22 -0.79
CA ILE A 45 11.45 3.85 -1.05
C ILE A 45 12.84 3.95 -1.68
N SER A 46 13.86 3.43 -0.98
CA SER A 46 15.22 3.34 -1.51
C SER A 46 15.33 2.25 -2.58
N TYR A 47 16.42 2.24 -3.36
CA TYR A 47 16.66 1.18 -4.33
C TYR A 47 16.63 -0.23 -3.70
N ASN A 48 17.25 -0.42 -2.54
CA ASN A 48 17.32 -1.72 -1.87
C ASN A 48 15.95 -2.20 -1.37
N ASP A 49 15.15 -1.26 -0.85
CA ASP A 49 13.79 -1.56 -0.41
C ASP A 49 12.89 -1.89 -1.61
N LEU A 50 13.06 -1.17 -2.72
CA LEU A 50 12.36 -1.46 -3.97
C LEU A 50 12.70 -2.86 -4.47
N MET A 51 13.97 -3.26 -4.44
CA MET A 51 14.38 -4.62 -4.83
C MET A 51 13.76 -5.68 -3.92
N THR A 52 13.65 -5.39 -2.62
CA THR A 52 12.99 -6.27 -1.65
C THR A 52 11.49 -6.40 -1.96
N LEU A 53 10.83 -5.28 -2.26
CA LEU A 53 9.42 -5.24 -2.64
C LEU A 53 9.16 -6.04 -3.92
N LEU A 54 9.98 -5.87 -4.96
CA LEU A 54 9.86 -6.61 -6.21
C LEU A 54 10.03 -8.12 -6.00
N LYS A 55 11.03 -8.54 -5.22
CA LYS A 55 11.22 -9.96 -4.87
C LYS A 55 10.03 -10.52 -4.10
N ALA A 56 9.46 -9.77 -3.16
CA ALA A 56 8.27 -10.18 -2.42
C ALA A 56 7.04 -10.31 -3.33
N ALA A 57 6.90 -9.42 -4.33
CA ALA A 57 5.82 -9.46 -5.30
C ALA A 57 5.90 -10.66 -6.26
N LEU A 58 7.09 -11.22 -6.48
CA LEU A 58 7.30 -12.41 -7.32
C LEU A 58 6.91 -13.74 -6.65
N LYS A 59 6.43 -13.74 -5.40
CA LYS A 59 5.91 -14.96 -4.77
C LYS A 59 4.71 -15.49 -5.55
N ALA A 60 4.66 -16.80 -5.78
CA ALA A 60 3.59 -17.44 -6.56
C ALA A 60 2.18 -17.10 -6.04
N SER A 61 2.02 -16.97 -4.72
CA SER A 61 0.74 -16.55 -4.12
C SER A 61 0.33 -15.12 -4.48
N VAL A 62 1.29 -14.20 -4.60
CA VAL A 62 1.05 -12.81 -5.01
C VAL A 62 0.79 -12.73 -6.53
N ILE A 63 1.54 -13.49 -7.33
CA ILE A 63 1.30 -13.58 -8.77
C ILE A 63 -0.10 -14.16 -9.04
N ALA A 64 -0.48 -15.24 -8.36
CA ALA A 64 -1.83 -15.81 -8.47
C ALA A 64 -2.92 -14.81 -8.04
N PHE A 65 -2.63 -13.95 -7.05
CA PHE A 65 -3.51 -12.86 -6.66
C PHE A 65 -3.68 -11.83 -7.79
N LEU A 66 -2.59 -11.41 -8.44
CA LEU A 66 -2.60 -10.43 -9.55
C LEU A 66 -3.30 -10.97 -10.80
N LEU A 67 -3.14 -12.26 -11.11
CA LEU A 67 -3.67 -12.89 -12.31
C LEU A 67 -5.14 -13.35 -12.16
N SER A 68 -5.83 -13.03 -11.07
CA SER A 68 -7.22 -13.44 -10.85
C SER A 68 -8.21 -12.40 -11.42
N PRO A 69 -8.75 -12.60 -12.65
CA PRO A 69 -9.48 -11.54 -13.38
C PRO A 69 -10.81 -11.15 -12.73
N PHE A 70 -11.43 -12.07 -11.98
CA PHE A 70 -12.73 -11.85 -11.34
C PHE A 70 -12.67 -10.93 -10.10
N ARG A 71 -11.47 -10.54 -9.65
CA ARG A 71 -11.29 -9.71 -8.45
C ARG A 71 -11.43 -8.21 -8.70
N ALA A 72 -11.20 -7.74 -9.93
CA ALA A 72 -11.37 -6.32 -10.28
C ALA A 72 -12.83 -5.84 -10.10
N PHE A 73 -13.79 -6.76 -10.15
CA PHE A 73 -15.22 -6.48 -10.00
C PHE A 73 -15.76 -6.71 -8.58
N ARG A 74 -14.89 -7.06 -7.62
CA ARG A 74 -15.29 -7.33 -6.23
C ARG A 74 -14.72 -6.29 -5.28
N GLN A 75 -15.53 -5.88 -4.31
CA GLN A 75 -15.04 -5.04 -3.22
C GLN A 75 -14.15 -5.89 -2.29
N ALA A 76 -12.98 -5.34 -1.90
CA ALA A 76 -12.07 -6.03 -1.01
C ALA A 76 -12.66 -6.11 0.40
N ASN A 77 -12.72 -7.32 0.97
CA ASN A 77 -13.14 -7.52 2.36
C ASN A 77 -12.03 -7.04 3.31
N HIS A 78 -12.43 -6.60 4.51
CA HIS A 78 -11.49 -6.20 5.55
C HIS A 78 -10.58 -7.38 5.93
N PRO A 79 -9.24 -7.22 5.97
CA PRO A 79 -8.31 -8.33 6.21
C PRO A 79 -8.22 -8.78 7.68
N GLY A 80 -8.97 -8.15 8.59
CA GLY A 80 -8.97 -8.51 10.02
C GLY A 80 -7.83 -7.83 10.77
N ASP A 81 -7.05 -8.62 11.51
CA ASP A 81 -5.87 -8.14 12.26
C ASP A 81 -4.63 -8.29 11.37
N PHE A 82 -4.11 -7.17 10.85
CA PHE A 82 -2.99 -7.09 9.91
C PHE A 82 -1.91 -6.10 10.36
#